data_AF-A0A4X1UP20-F1
#
_entry.id   AF-A0A4X1UP20-F1
#
_cell.length_a   1.000
_cell.length_b   1.000
_cell.length_c   1.000
_cell.angle_alpha   90.00
_cell.angle_beta   90.00
_cell.angle_gamma   90.00
#
_symmetry.space_group_name_H-M   'P 1'
#
loop_
_entity.id
_entity.type
_entity.pdbx_description
1 polymer ?
#
loop_
_entity_poly.entity_id
_entity_poly.type
_entity_poly.pdbx_seq_one_letter_code
_entity_poly.pdbx_strand_id
1 'polypeptide(L)' 'MKLGGFLLLVALLIQPGFLERLFCVSVEQRPGKCPVLPKGTIGLCAEFCSGDDSCPSGQKCCSNGCGHSCQTAVPDVSRR' A
#
# COMPACT_ATOMS: atom_id res chain seq x y z
N MET A 1 37.04 -25.47 -6.25
CA MET A 1 35.80 -25.45 -7.05
C MET A 1 34.49 -25.20 -6.26
N LYS A 2 34.52 -24.67 -5.03
CA LYS A 2 33.28 -24.38 -4.26
C LYS A 2 33.07 -22.91 -3.88
N LEU A 3 34.13 -22.10 -3.94
CA LEU A 3 34.04 -20.68 -3.61
C LEU A 3 33.37 -19.86 -4.74
N GLY A 4 33.68 -20.17 -6.01
CA GLY A 4 33.10 -19.46 -7.16
C GLY A 4 31.58 -19.65 -7.31
N GLY A 5 31.07 -20.87 -7.05
CA GLY A 5 29.63 -21.13 -7.08
C GLY A 5 28.87 -20.45 -5.94
N PHE A 6 29.46 -20.40 -4.75
CA PHE A 6 28.85 -19.73 -3.60
C PHE A 6 28.82 -18.21 -3.78
N LEU A 7 29.89 -17.62 -4.34
CA LEU A 7 29.93 -16.20 -4.68
C LEU A 7 28.91 -15.81 -5.76
N LEU A 8 28.68 -16.68 -6.75
CA LEU A 8 27.64 -16.49 -7.77
C LEU A 8 26.22 -16.54 -7.18
N LEU A 9 25.94 -17.48 -6.28
CA LEU A 9 24.64 -17.58 -5.58
C LEU A 9 24.38 -16.36 -4.70
N VAL A 10 25.39 -15.89 -3.97
CA VAL A 10 25.30 -14.70 -3.11
C VAL A 10 25.14 -13.43 -3.95
N ALA A 11 25.83 -13.31 -5.10
CA ALA A 11 25.69 -12.16 -6.00
C ALA A 11 24.30 -12.03 -6.64
N LEU A 12 23.59 -13.14 -6.88
CA LEU A 12 22.20 -13.13 -7.36
C LEU A 12 21.20 -12.63 -6.31
N LEU A 13 21.49 -12.82 -5.02
CA LEU A 13 20.66 -12.33 -3.91
C LEU A 13 20.97 -10.88 -3.50
N ILE A 14 22.13 -10.35 -3.90
CA ILE A 14 22.62 -8.99 -3.55
C ILE A 14 22.51 -8.01 -4.75
N GLN A 15 21.84 -8.38 -5.86
CA GLN A 15 21.61 -7.41 -6.93
C GLN A 15 20.83 -6.19 -6.40
N PRO A 16 21.38 -4.95 -6.48
CA PRO A 16 20.66 -3.75 -6.06
C PRO A 16 19.51 -3.55 -7.05
N GLY A 17 18.32 -4.01 -6.67
CA GLY A 17 17.14 -3.99 -7.53
C GLY A 17 16.25 -5.23 -7.48
N PHE A 18 16.71 -6.37 -6.95
CA PHE A 18 15.85 -7.57 -6.85
C PHE A 18 14.80 -7.46 -5.74
N LEU A 19 15.11 -6.73 -4.65
CA LEU A 19 14.13 -6.41 -3.60
C LEU A 19 13.25 -5.21 -3.95
N GLU A 20 13.76 -4.26 -4.76
CA GLU A 20 13.05 -3.01 -5.13
C GLU A 20 11.99 -3.19 -6.23
N ARG A 21 11.96 -4.34 -6.92
CA ARG A 21 10.91 -4.64 -7.92
C ARG A 21 9.76 -5.50 -7.38
N LEU A 22 9.91 -6.11 -6.21
CA LEU A 22 8.83 -6.84 -5.54
C LEU A 22 7.99 -5.94 -4.61
N PHE A 23 8.50 -4.78 -4.20
CA PHE A 23 7.87 -3.96 -3.17
C PHE A 23 7.01 -2.80 -3.68
N CYS A 24 6.78 -2.70 -4.99
CA CYS A 24 5.49 -2.19 -5.45
C CYS A 24 4.51 -3.36 -5.43
N VAL A 25 4.18 -3.87 -4.23
CA VAL A 25 2.84 -4.45 -4.05
C VAL A 25 1.92 -3.30 -4.36
N SER A 26 1.48 -3.20 -5.62
CA SER A 26 0.33 -2.40 -5.97
C SER A 26 -0.81 -3.08 -5.25
N VAL A 27 -1.02 -2.70 -3.98
CA VAL A 27 -2.21 -3.05 -3.21
C VAL A 27 -3.34 -2.77 -4.18
N GLU A 28 -4.04 -3.83 -4.59
CA GLU A 28 -5.10 -3.76 -5.60
C GLU A 28 -6.04 -2.64 -5.15
N GLN A 29 -5.91 -1.47 -5.78
CA GLN A 29 -6.65 -0.31 -5.31
C GLN A 29 -8.10 -0.55 -5.68
N ARG A 30 -8.94 -0.72 -4.65
CA ARG A 30 -10.37 -0.89 -4.88
C ARG A 30 -10.90 0.32 -5.64
N PRO A 31 -11.82 0.11 -6.58
CA PRO A 31 -12.38 1.19 -7.38
C PRO A 31 -12.99 2.27 -6.48
N GLY A 32 -12.86 3.53 -6.92
CA GLY A 32 -13.30 4.69 -6.15
C GLY A 32 -12.15 5.40 -5.42
N LYS A 33 -12.51 6.49 -4.74
CA LYS A 33 -11.58 7.37 -4.02
C LYS A 33 -11.94 7.44 -2.54
N CYS A 34 -10.98 7.87 -1.73
CA CYS A 34 -11.26 8.26 -0.35
C CYS A 34 -12.15 9.51 -0.34
N PRO A 35 -13.11 9.61 0.61
CA PRO A 35 -13.90 10.82 0.77
C PRO A 35 -12.99 12.00 1.16
N VAL A 36 -13.35 13.20 0.70
CA VAL A 36 -12.63 14.41 1.08
C VAL A 36 -12.99 14.75 2.52
N LEU A 37 -11.98 14.75 3.39
CA LEU A 37 -12.13 15.20 4.76
C LEU A 37 -12.06 16.75 4.81
N PRO A 38 -12.81 17.40 5.70
CA PRO A 38 -12.65 18.83 5.96
C PRO A 38 -11.20 19.16 6.33
N LYS A 39 -10.72 20.34 5.91
CA LYS A 39 -9.37 20.80 6.25
C LYS A 39 -9.19 20.85 7.78
N GLY A 40 -8.06 20.37 8.27
CA GLY A 40 -7.77 20.33 9.71
C GLY A 40 -8.45 19.20 10.47
N THR A 41 -9.13 18.27 9.79
CA THR A 41 -9.61 17.04 10.44
C THR A 41 -8.40 16.20 10.83
N ILE A 42 -8.27 15.94 12.14
CA ILE A 42 -7.28 15.03 12.70
C ILE A 42 -8.06 13.96 13.47
N GLY A 43 -8.08 12.76 12.92
CA GLY A 43 -8.64 11.58 13.59
C GLY A 43 -7.69 11.00 14.64
N LEU A 44 -8.06 9.84 15.19
CA LEU A 44 -7.19 9.10 16.09
C LEU A 44 -5.89 8.71 15.36
N CYS A 45 -4.76 8.94 16.03
CA CYS A 45 -3.43 8.52 15.59
C CYS A 45 -3.25 7.02 15.79
N ALA A 46 -3.97 6.22 15.01
CA ALA A 46 -3.95 4.78 15.05
C ALA A 46 -4.14 4.21 13.64
N GLU A 47 -3.45 3.11 13.37
CA GLU A 47 -3.50 2.39 12.11
C GLU A 47 -4.54 1.26 12.20
N PHE A 48 -5.79 1.56 11.90
CA PHE A 48 -6.86 0.56 11.91
C PHE A 48 -6.89 -0.30 10.64
N CYS A 49 -6.18 0.11 9.59
CA CYS A 49 -6.00 -0.61 8.34
C CYS A 49 -4.64 -0.25 7.74
N SER A 50 -4.08 -1.15 6.93
CA SER A 50 -2.81 -0.92 6.20
C SER A 50 -2.99 -0.89 4.68
N GLY A 51 -4.18 -1.26 4.18
CA GLY A 51 -4.54 -1.21 2.77
C GLY A 51 -6.04 -1.46 2.57
N ASP A 52 -6.52 -1.27 1.33
CA ASP A 52 -7.95 -1.46 1.00
C ASP A 52 -8.44 -2.87 1.32
N ASP A 53 -7.57 -3.88 1.23
CA ASP A 53 -7.88 -5.27 1.54
C ASP A 53 -8.10 -5.54 3.03
N SER A 54 -7.58 -4.66 3.90
CA SER A 54 -7.88 -4.71 5.34
C SER A 54 -9.32 -4.29 5.65
N CYS A 55 -10.03 -3.69 4.70
CA CYS A 55 -11.35 -3.12 4.90
C CYS A 55 -12.47 -4.00 4.30
N PRO A 56 -13.70 -3.93 4.84
CA PRO A 56 -14.87 -4.58 4.24
C PRO A 56 -15.13 -4.13 2.81
N SER A 57 -15.80 -4.97 2.01
CA SER A 57 -16.15 -4.67 0.61
C SER A 57 -16.82 -3.30 0.46
N GLY A 58 -16.40 -2.53 -0.55
CA GLY A 58 -16.90 -1.18 -0.81
C GLY A 58 -16.26 -0.08 0.06
N GLN A 59 -15.32 -0.43 0.94
CA GLN A 59 -14.53 0.52 1.72
C GLN A 59 -13.06 0.54 1.28
N LYS A 60 -12.41 1.67 1.58
CA LYS A 60 -11.00 1.95 1.31
C LYS A 60 -10.29 2.35 2.59
N CYS A 61 -9.00 2.04 2.68
CA CYS A 61 -8.17 2.47 3.79
C CYS A 61 -7.69 3.90 3.55
N CYS A 62 -8.21 4.84 4.31
CA CYS A 62 -8.03 6.26 4.07
C CYS A 62 -7.36 6.92 5.27
N SER A 63 -6.43 7.84 4.98
CA SER A 63 -5.85 8.69 6.02
C SER A 63 -6.94 9.54 6.67
N ASN A 64 -6.94 9.57 7.99
CA ASN A 64 -7.81 10.42 8.79
C ASN A 64 -7.10 11.71 9.26
N GLY A 65 -5.92 12.02 8.71
CA GLY A 65 -5.08 13.15 9.09
C GLY A 65 -3.98 12.82 10.12
N CYS A 66 -4.06 11.68 10.82
CA CYS A 66 -2.97 11.21 11.68
C CYS A 66 -2.61 9.73 11.44
N GLY A 67 -3.63 8.86 11.37
CA GLY A 67 -3.48 7.47 11.00
C GLY A 67 -4.44 7.07 9.88
N HIS A 68 -4.84 5.80 9.85
CA HIS A 68 -5.71 5.24 8.80
C HIS A 68 -6.95 4.55 9.35
N SER A 69 -8.05 4.72 8.62
CA SER A 69 -9.35 4.11 8.94
C SER A 69 -10.09 3.70 7.67
N CYS A 70 -10.91 2.67 7.75
CA CYS A 70 -11.76 2.25 6.65
C CYS A 70 -12.89 3.28 6.45
N GLN A 71 -13.02 3.76 5.21
CA GLN A 71 -14.04 4.72 4.80
C GLN A 71 -14.78 4.20 3.57
N THR A 72 -16.07 4.52 3.46
CA THR A 72 -16.87 4.20 2.27
C THR A 72 -16.26 4.86 1.04
N ALA A 73 -16.01 4.08 0.00
CA ALA A 73 -15.43 4.59 -1.24
C ALA A 73 -16.42 5.52 -1.96
N VAL A 74 -15.93 6.66 -2.45
CA VAL A 74 -16.71 7.51 -3.37
C VAL A 74 -16.42 7.14 -4.82
N PRO A 75 -17.41 7.22 -5.74
CA PRO A 75 -17.18 6.91 -7.15
C PRO A 75 -16.06 7.76 -7.76
N ASP A 76 -15.14 7.13 -8.49
CA ASP A 76 -14.14 7.86 -9.25
C ASP A 76 -14.67 8.20 -10.65
N VAL A 77 -15.23 9.40 -10.78
CA VAL A 77 -15.71 9.96 -12.05
C VAL A 77 -14.60 10.20 -13.08
N SER A 78 -13.32 10.08 -12.71
CA SER A 78 -12.19 10.23 -13.63
C SER A 78 -11.95 9.03 -14.53
N ARG A 79 -12.63 7.89 -14.30
CA ARG A 79 -12.51 6.67 -15.12
C ARG A 79 -13.67 6.47 -16.11
N ARG A 80 -14.50 7.49 -16.36
CA ARG A 80 -15.51 7.49 -17.42
C ARG A 80 -15.06 8.30 -18.63
#